data_AF-A0A0D0A4M9-F1
#
_entry.id   AF-A0A0D0A4M9-F1
#
_cell.length_a   1.000
_cell.length_b   1.000
_cell.length_c   1.000
_cell.angle_alpha   90.00
_cell.angle_beta   90.00
_cell.angle_gamma   90.00
#
_symmetry.space_group_name_H-M   'P 1'
#
loop_
_entity.id
_entity.type
_entity.pdbx_description
1 polymer ?
#
loop_
_entity_poly.entity_id
_entity_poly.type
_entity_poly.pdbx_seq_one_letter_code
_entity_poly.pdbx_strand_id
1 'polypeptide(L)'
;MSSMQQMSFLGHLFFAPYHYAISHDPNLSICLDYAEAVYADAQLQLTNQNIDEAQAIIILRNIWVAGNNADKAQWQNQVEEDMEQRQHLECLHEEEQERQDQDRIDEDEAARKEDRKKNKFKYTSIPGLDVPMKPVIIPSAYAVHKLDKGEYVELWYFTNSGLDDAKLKAWVDKDAMVMATLAGGDTAWVSAAST
;
A
#
# COMPACT_ATOMS: atom_id res chain seq x y z
N MET A 1 -31.31 -35.24 28.78
CA MET A 1 -29.93 -35.75 28.88
C MET A 1 -29.06 -34.82 28.06
N SER A 2 -28.39 -33.92 28.77
CA SER A 2 -27.69 -32.74 28.26
C SER A 2 -26.23 -33.12 28.00
N SER A 3 -25.73 -32.93 26.79
CA SER A 3 -24.31 -33.11 26.46
C SER A 3 -23.78 -31.76 26.01
N MET A 4 -23.28 -31.00 26.97
CA MET A 4 -22.50 -29.78 26.74
C MET A 4 -21.09 -30.19 26.34
N GLN A 5 -20.76 -29.93 25.08
CA GLN A 5 -19.41 -29.99 24.57
C GLN A 5 -18.64 -28.79 25.14
N GLN A 6 -17.79 -29.05 26.14
CA GLN A 6 -16.84 -28.08 26.67
C GLN A 6 -15.83 -27.73 25.56
N MET A 7 -15.99 -26.55 24.97
CA MET A 7 -14.96 -25.91 24.16
C MET A 7 -13.89 -25.39 25.10
N SER A 8 -12.79 -26.16 25.21
CA SER A 8 -11.55 -25.73 25.83
C SER A 8 -10.95 -24.58 25.00
N PHE A 9 -11.29 -23.34 25.34
CA PHE A 9 -10.53 -22.18 24.89
C PHE A 9 -9.19 -22.18 25.64
N LEU A 10 -8.20 -22.81 25.02
CA LEU A 10 -6.79 -22.59 25.28
C LEU A 10 -6.48 -21.12 24.95
N GLY A 11 -6.69 -20.25 25.92
CA GLY A 11 -6.02 -18.95 25.97
C GLY A 11 -4.54 -19.20 26.20
N HIS A 12 -3.81 -19.55 25.13
CA HIS A 12 -2.38 -19.29 25.06
C HIS A 12 -2.20 -17.78 25.02
N LEU A 13 -2.27 -17.17 26.20
CA LEU A 13 -1.58 -15.93 26.45
C LEU A 13 -0.12 -16.24 26.15
N PHE A 14 0.33 -15.84 24.96
CA PHE A 14 1.74 -15.66 24.67
C PHE A 14 2.27 -14.73 25.76
N PHE A 15 2.88 -15.35 26.77
CA PHE A 15 3.74 -14.67 27.72
C PHE A 15 4.96 -14.26 26.90
N ALA A 16 4.81 -13.17 26.13
CA ALA A 16 5.97 -12.48 25.61
C ALA A 16 6.78 -12.11 26.86
N PRO A 17 8.01 -12.62 27.02
CA PRO A 17 8.87 -12.10 28.07
C PRO A 17 8.92 -10.59 27.86
N TYR A 18 8.72 -9.82 28.93
CA TYR A 18 8.88 -8.37 28.91
C TYR A 18 10.36 -8.04 28.64
N HIS A 19 10.85 -8.32 27.42
CA HIS A 19 12.03 -7.71 26.87
C HIS A 19 11.62 -6.29 26.54
N TYR A 20 12.08 -5.34 27.37
CA TYR A 20 11.94 -3.93 27.06
C TYR A 20 12.50 -3.71 25.65
N ALA A 21 11.63 -3.33 24.70
CA ALA A 21 12.05 -2.98 23.36
C ALA A 21 13.07 -1.84 23.45
N ILE A 22 14.23 -1.99 22.83
CA ILE A 22 15.21 -0.90 22.82
C ILE A 22 14.64 0.13 21.84
N SER A 23 14.34 1.33 22.33
CA SER A 23 13.65 2.36 21.54
C SER A 23 14.61 3.27 20.76
N HIS A 24 15.91 3.16 21.01
CA HIS A 24 16.95 3.98 20.40
C HIS A 24 18.13 3.11 19.98
N ASP A 25 18.67 3.32 18.77
CA ASP A 25 19.82 2.57 18.27
C ASP A 25 21.05 2.72 19.19
N PRO A 26 21.49 1.65 19.88
CA PRO A 26 22.63 1.69 20.78
C PRO A 26 23.97 1.85 20.04
N ASN A 27 24.01 1.72 18.71
CA ASN A 27 25.20 2.04 17.91
C ASN A 27 25.52 3.52 17.85
N LEU A 28 24.54 4.39 18.13
CA LEU A 28 24.73 5.84 18.16
C LEU A 28 25.12 6.35 19.56
N SER A 29 25.07 5.49 20.58
CA SER A 29 25.44 5.84 21.95
C SER A 29 26.96 6.02 22.09
N ILE A 30 27.36 7.16 22.64
CA ILE A 30 28.76 7.49 22.92
C ILE A 30 29.03 7.28 24.42
N CYS A 31 30.17 6.68 24.76
CA CYS A 31 30.60 6.55 26.15
C CYS A 31 30.85 7.95 26.74
N LEU A 32 30.22 8.23 27.86
CA LEU A 32 30.44 9.46 28.61
C LEU A 32 31.87 9.50 29.15
N ASP A 33 32.43 10.70 29.28
CA ASP A 33 33.75 10.87 29.89
C ASP A 33 33.62 10.78 31.41
N TYR A 34 33.87 9.57 31.94
CA TYR A 34 33.82 9.31 33.37
C TYR A 34 34.94 10.00 34.16
N ALA A 35 35.85 10.74 33.53
CA ALA A 35 36.82 11.60 34.23
C ALA A 35 36.24 12.97 34.63
N GLU A 36 35.05 13.34 34.15
CA GLU A 36 34.41 14.61 34.53
C GLU A 36 34.03 14.65 36.01
N ALA A 37 34.10 15.85 36.59
CA ALA A 37 33.78 16.09 38.01
C ALA A 37 32.34 15.71 38.39
N VAL A 38 31.42 15.62 37.42
CA VAL A 38 30.04 15.17 37.63
C VAL A 38 29.99 13.71 38.12
N TYR A 39 30.98 12.90 37.77
CA TYR A 39 31.09 11.51 38.18
C TYR A 39 32.00 11.29 39.40
N ALA A 40 32.51 12.36 40.03
CA ALA A 40 33.41 12.26 41.18
C ALA A 40 32.81 11.42 42.32
N ASP A 41 31.52 11.55 42.60
CA ASP A 41 30.84 10.76 43.63
C ASP A 41 30.80 9.26 43.28
N ALA A 42 30.62 8.92 42.01
CA ALA A 42 30.61 7.53 41.54
C ALA A 42 32.03 6.92 41.55
N GLN A 43 33.04 7.72 41.19
CA GLN A 43 34.45 7.33 41.28
C GLN A 43 34.87 7.09 42.74
N LEU A 44 34.45 7.97 43.66
CA LEU A 44 34.81 7.92 45.08
C LEU A 44 34.17 6.72 45.79
N GLN A 45 32.97 6.30 45.37
CA GLN A 45 32.34 5.07 45.86
C GLN A 45 33.08 3.78 45.43
N LEU A 46 33.78 3.82 44.30
CA LEU A 46 34.55 2.68 43.79
C LEU A 46 36.00 2.66 44.31
N THR A 47 36.53 3.83 44.70
CA THR A 47 37.90 3.99 45.19
C THR A 47 38.07 3.36 46.57
N ASN A 48 39.11 2.53 46.73
CA ASN A 48 39.42 1.83 47.99
C ASN A 48 40.94 1.64 48.11
N GLN A 49 41.44 1.05 49.21
CA GLN A 49 42.88 0.82 49.40
C GLN A 49 43.57 0.06 48.25
N ASN A 50 42.81 -0.68 47.43
CA ASN A 50 43.31 -1.48 46.31
C ASN A 50 42.88 -0.96 44.92
N ILE A 51 42.06 0.09 44.85
CA ILE A 51 41.50 0.62 43.60
C ILE A 51 41.73 2.14 43.61
N ASP A 52 42.60 2.61 42.73
CA ASP A 52 42.82 4.04 42.52
C ASP A 52 41.69 4.66 41.65
N GLU A 53 41.67 5.98 41.60
CA GLU A 53 40.68 6.76 40.85
C GLU A 53 40.70 6.47 39.34
N ALA A 54 41.88 6.23 38.75
CA ALA A 54 42.01 5.85 37.35
C ALA A 54 41.44 4.44 37.07
N GLN A 55 41.59 3.50 38.00
CA GLN A 55 40.97 2.18 37.96
C GLN A 55 39.45 2.28 38.09
N ALA A 56 38.93 3.17 38.94
CA ALA A 56 37.50 3.42 39.06
C ALA A 56 36.88 3.93 37.74
N ILE A 57 37.55 4.87 37.04
CA ILE A 57 37.14 5.36 35.72
C ILE A 57 37.11 4.22 34.69
N ILE A 58 38.12 3.34 34.69
CA ILE A 58 38.17 2.18 33.79
C ILE A 58 37.02 1.21 34.09
N ILE A 59 36.72 0.95 35.36
CA ILE A 59 35.60 0.07 35.75
C ILE A 59 34.27 0.65 35.26
N LEU A 60 34.01 1.95 35.45
CA LEU A 60 32.79 2.62 34.97
C LEU A 60 32.67 2.52 33.44
N ARG A 61 33.76 2.75 32.71
CA ARG A 61 33.80 2.58 31.26
C ARG A 61 33.50 1.13 30.85
N ASN A 62 34.08 0.15 31.54
CA ASN A 62 33.86 -1.26 31.24
C ASN A 62 32.40 -1.68 31.49
N ILE A 63 31.78 -1.20 32.56
CA ILE A 63 30.35 -1.43 32.85
C ILE A 63 29.50 -0.85 31.72
N TRP A 64 29.78 0.39 31.29
CA TRP A 64 29.07 1.01 30.19
C TRP A 64 29.24 0.22 28.88
N VAL A 65 30.46 -0.21 28.55
CA VAL A 65 30.73 -1.01 27.34
C VAL A 65 29.98 -2.34 27.39
N ALA A 66 29.95 -3.02 28.54
CA ALA A 66 29.22 -4.27 28.70
C ALA A 66 27.72 -4.08 28.50
N GLY A 67 27.13 -3.03 29.10
CA GLY A 67 25.72 -2.67 28.91
C GLY A 67 25.40 -2.33 27.45
N ASN A 68 26.17 -1.43 26.84
CA ASN A 68 25.97 -1.03 25.45
C ASN A 68 26.12 -2.20 24.47
N ASN A 69 27.01 -3.15 24.74
CA ASN A 69 27.14 -4.36 23.93
C ASN A 69 25.93 -5.30 24.06
N ALA A 70 25.37 -5.43 25.27
CA ALA A 70 24.16 -6.20 25.50
C ALA A 70 22.96 -5.57 24.76
N ASP A 71 22.85 -4.24 24.85
CA ASP A 71 21.82 -3.47 24.16
C ASP A 71 21.95 -3.63 22.63
N LYS A 72 23.17 -3.56 22.08
CA LYS A 72 23.42 -3.81 20.65
C LYS A 72 22.99 -5.19 20.21
N ALA A 73 23.30 -6.23 21.00
CA ALA A 73 22.90 -7.59 20.68
C ALA A 73 21.37 -7.74 20.69
N GLN A 74 20.70 -7.16 21.68
CA GLN A 74 19.24 -7.17 21.75
C GLN A 74 18.60 -6.37 20.61
N TRP A 75 19.15 -5.21 20.27
CA TRP A 75 18.68 -4.40 19.13
C TRP A 75 18.82 -5.15 17.80
N GLN A 76 19.95 -5.84 17.60
CA GLN A 76 20.15 -6.68 16.40
C GLN A 76 19.11 -7.79 16.30
N ASN A 77 18.82 -8.49 17.41
CA ASN A 77 17.77 -9.51 17.42
C ASN A 77 16.40 -8.91 17.09
N GLN A 78 16.07 -7.74 17.65
CA GLN A 78 14.81 -7.04 17.35
C GLN A 78 14.69 -6.66 15.88
N VAL A 79 15.75 -6.10 15.30
CA VAL A 79 15.76 -5.72 13.87
C VAL A 79 15.60 -6.94 12.98
N GLU A 80 16.23 -8.06 13.32
CA GLU A 80 16.10 -9.32 12.58
C GLU A 80 14.68 -9.88 12.69
N GLU A 81 14.13 -9.98 13.90
CA GLU A 81 12.75 -10.45 14.14
C GLU A 81 11.73 -9.56 13.39
N ASP A 82 11.88 -8.24 13.44
CA ASP A 82 11.03 -7.30 12.70
C ASP A 82 11.17 -7.46 11.18
N MET A 83 12.37 -7.80 10.69
CA MET A 83 12.59 -8.07 9.27
C MET A 83 11.88 -9.35 8.85
N GLU A 84 12.07 -10.44 9.61
CA GLU A 84 11.43 -11.73 9.35
C GLU A 84 9.90 -11.62 9.40
N GLN A 85 9.36 -10.90 10.39
CA GLN A 85 7.92 -10.67 10.51
C GLN A 85 7.37 -9.89 9.31
N ARG A 86 8.05 -8.83 8.87
CA ARG A 86 7.63 -8.05 7.69
C ARG A 86 7.65 -8.91 6.43
N GLN A 87 8.73 -9.66 6.20
CA GLN A 87 8.84 -10.55 5.05
C GLN A 87 7.74 -11.62 5.05
N HIS A 88 7.48 -12.23 6.21
CA HIS A 88 6.42 -13.22 6.33
C HIS A 88 5.03 -12.63 6.04
N LEU A 89 4.74 -11.43 6.55
CA LEU A 89 3.48 -10.74 6.26
C LEU A 89 3.35 -10.35 4.78
N GLU A 90 4.44 -9.91 4.16
CA GLU A 90 4.48 -9.58 2.73
C GLU A 90 4.22 -10.82 1.87
N CYS A 91 4.88 -11.94 2.16
CA CYS A 91 4.63 -13.20 1.47
C CYS A 91 3.19 -13.69 1.61
N LEU A 92 2.60 -13.61 2.82
CA LEU A 92 1.19 -13.97 3.02
C LEU A 92 0.25 -13.07 2.24
N HIS A 93 0.56 -11.77 2.14
CA HIS A 93 -0.24 -10.83 1.38
C HIS A 93 -0.17 -11.11 -0.13
N GLU A 94 1.02 -11.39 -0.64
CA GLU A 94 1.24 -11.76 -2.04
C GLU A 94 0.52 -13.06 -2.40
N GLU A 95 0.64 -14.12 -1.58
CA GLU A 95 -0.07 -15.39 -1.81
C GLU A 95 -1.60 -15.21 -1.83
N GLU A 96 -2.14 -14.39 -0.92
CA GLU A 96 -3.57 -14.11 -0.88
C GLU A 96 -4.02 -13.29 -2.10
N GLN A 97 -3.21 -12.33 -2.55
CA GLN A 97 -3.50 -11.56 -3.75
C GLN A 97 -3.48 -12.44 -5.01
N GLU A 98 -2.50 -13.34 -5.14
CA GLU A 98 -2.45 -14.32 -6.24
C GLU A 98 -3.67 -15.22 -6.25
N ARG A 99 -4.11 -15.70 -5.07
CA ARG A 99 -5.32 -16.51 -4.93
C ARG A 99 -6.56 -15.75 -5.41
N GLN A 100 -6.72 -14.50 -4.97
CA GLN A 100 -7.85 -13.65 -5.38
C GLN A 100 -7.84 -13.34 -6.88
N ASP A 101 -6.67 -13.10 -7.46
CA ASP A 101 -6.53 -12.87 -8.89
C ASP A 101 -6.86 -14.13 -9.69
N GLN A 102 -6.43 -15.31 -9.23
CA GLN A 102 -6.77 -16.59 -9.86
C GLN A 102 -8.28 -16.87 -9.77
N ASP A 103 -8.88 -16.67 -8.60
CA ASP A 103 -10.33 -16.84 -8.40
C ASP A 103 -11.12 -15.92 -9.34
N ARG A 104 -10.69 -14.65 -9.50
CA ARG A 104 -11.31 -13.71 -10.44
C ARG A 104 -11.21 -14.20 -11.88
N ILE A 105 -10.05 -14.72 -12.30
CA ILE A 105 -9.84 -15.26 -13.65
C ILE A 105 -10.77 -16.47 -13.89
N ASP A 106 -10.87 -17.35 -12.90
CA ASP A 106 -11.69 -18.56 -12.98
C ASP A 106 -13.18 -18.21 -13.02
N GLU A 107 -13.63 -17.24 -12.22
CA GLU A 107 -14.99 -16.69 -12.26
C GLU A 107 -15.32 -16.06 -13.62
N ASP A 108 -14.42 -15.22 -14.15
CA ASP A 108 -14.59 -14.60 -15.47
C ASP A 108 -14.62 -15.64 -16.60
N GLU A 109 -13.80 -16.69 -16.52
CA GLU A 109 -13.83 -17.78 -17.50
C GLU A 109 -15.12 -18.61 -17.38
N ALA A 110 -15.57 -18.91 -16.16
CA ALA A 110 -16.83 -19.60 -15.92
C ALA A 110 -18.02 -18.80 -16.45
N ALA A 111 -18.05 -17.48 -16.20
CA ALA A 111 -19.08 -16.57 -16.70
C ALA A 111 -19.10 -16.53 -18.24
N ARG A 112 -17.93 -16.44 -18.89
CA ARG A 112 -17.82 -16.48 -20.36
C ARG A 112 -18.29 -17.82 -20.94
N LYS A 113 -17.94 -18.95 -20.30
CA LYS A 113 -18.41 -20.28 -20.71
C LYS A 113 -19.92 -20.40 -20.59
N GLU A 114 -20.49 -19.91 -19.50
CA GLU A 114 -21.94 -19.93 -19.28
C GLU A 114 -22.67 -19.05 -20.29
N ASP A 115 -22.19 -17.83 -20.54
CA ASP A 115 -22.79 -16.94 -21.54
C ASP A 115 -22.69 -17.55 -22.95
N ARG A 116 -21.56 -18.17 -23.31
CA ARG A 116 -21.43 -18.89 -24.60
C ARG A 116 -22.42 -20.05 -24.73
N LYS A 117 -22.71 -20.76 -23.63
CA LYS A 117 -23.68 -21.86 -23.58
C LYS A 117 -25.11 -21.34 -23.74
N LYS A 118 -25.46 -20.25 -23.04
CA LYS A 118 -26.80 -19.63 -23.08
C LYS A 118 -27.04 -18.88 -24.40
N ASN A 119 -25.99 -18.29 -24.97
CA ASN A 119 -26.06 -17.35 -26.08
C ASN A 119 -25.38 -17.85 -27.35
N LYS A 120 -25.63 -19.10 -27.73
CA LYS A 120 -24.96 -19.76 -28.86
C LYS A 120 -24.99 -18.93 -30.14
N PHE A 121 -26.10 -18.24 -30.42
CA PHE A 121 -26.29 -17.43 -31.62
C PHE A 121 -25.44 -16.15 -31.67
N LYS A 122 -25.05 -15.57 -30.52
CA LYS A 122 -24.12 -14.42 -30.49
C LYS A 122 -22.68 -14.83 -30.84
N TYR A 123 -22.31 -16.08 -30.59
CA TYR A 123 -20.95 -16.59 -30.76
C TYR A 123 -20.77 -17.48 -31.99
N THR A 124 -21.81 -17.69 -32.78
CA THR A 124 -21.70 -18.34 -34.09
C THR A 124 -21.04 -17.39 -35.09
N SER A 125 -19.91 -17.79 -35.66
CA SER A 125 -19.31 -17.06 -36.78
C SER A 125 -20.32 -16.98 -37.92
N ILE A 126 -20.57 -15.78 -38.42
CA ILE A 126 -21.45 -15.56 -39.57
C ILE A 126 -20.69 -16.03 -40.81
N PRO A 127 -21.14 -17.09 -41.51
CA PRO A 127 -20.42 -17.60 -42.67
C PRO A 127 -20.36 -16.55 -43.78
N GLY A 128 -19.19 -16.37 -44.38
CA GLY A 128 -18.96 -15.43 -45.49
C GLY A 128 -18.62 -13.99 -45.09
N LEU A 129 -18.50 -13.69 -43.79
CA LEU A 129 -18.00 -12.41 -43.29
C LEU A 129 -16.72 -12.65 -42.48
N ASP A 130 -15.60 -12.15 -43.00
CA ASP A 130 -14.37 -12.06 -42.21
C ASP A 130 -14.57 -11.07 -41.07
N VAL A 131 -13.91 -11.34 -39.93
CA VAL A 131 -13.85 -10.37 -38.83
C VAL A 131 -13.25 -9.07 -39.37
N PRO A 132 -13.94 -7.92 -39.23
CA PRO A 132 -13.41 -6.65 -39.71
C PRO A 132 -12.07 -6.38 -39.02
N MET A 133 -10.96 -6.55 -39.76
CA MET A 133 -9.61 -6.24 -39.24
C MET A 133 -9.34 -4.73 -39.25
N LYS A 134 -10.17 -3.96 -39.94
CA LYS A 134 -10.08 -2.51 -39.96
C LYS A 134 -10.87 -1.96 -38.76
N PRO A 135 -10.32 -0.98 -38.02
CA PRO A 135 -11.05 -0.35 -36.94
C PRO A 135 -12.35 0.23 -37.47
N VAL A 136 -13.45 -0.02 -36.76
CA VAL A 136 -14.74 0.61 -37.06
C VAL A 136 -14.57 2.10 -36.83
N ILE A 137 -14.79 2.90 -37.88
CA ILE A 137 -14.77 4.36 -37.78
C ILE A 137 -16.07 4.77 -37.09
N ILE A 138 -16.01 4.93 -35.77
CA ILE A 138 -17.11 5.48 -34.98
C ILE A 138 -16.93 7.01 -34.99
N PRO A 139 -17.92 7.78 -35.47
CA PRO A 139 -17.87 9.24 -35.42
C PRO A 139 -17.60 9.73 -33.99
N SER A 140 -16.83 10.81 -33.84
CA SER A 140 -16.58 11.40 -32.53
C SER A 140 -17.89 11.88 -31.89
N ALA A 141 -17.97 11.91 -30.56
CA ALA A 141 -19.15 12.41 -29.84
C ALA A 141 -19.54 13.83 -30.31
N TYR A 142 -18.54 14.66 -30.61
CA TYR A 142 -18.73 15.97 -31.22
C TYR A 142 -19.49 15.90 -32.55
N ALA A 143 -19.08 15.02 -33.46
CA ALA A 143 -19.70 14.87 -34.77
C ALA A 143 -21.13 14.30 -34.66
N VAL A 144 -21.35 13.30 -33.79
CA VAL A 144 -22.68 12.73 -33.54
C VAL A 144 -23.63 13.80 -33.03
N HIS A 145 -23.22 14.59 -32.04
CA HIS A 145 -24.08 15.62 -31.45
C HIS A 145 -24.45 16.75 -32.42
N LYS A 146 -23.49 17.17 -33.26
CA LYS A 146 -23.76 18.12 -34.34
C LYS A 146 -24.81 17.59 -35.30
N LEU A 147 -24.70 16.32 -35.69
CA LEU A 147 -25.69 15.65 -36.54
C LEU A 147 -27.07 15.59 -35.87
N ASP A 148 -27.15 15.25 -34.58
CA ASP A 148 -28.42 15.20 -33.85
C ASP A 148 -29.11 16.57 -33.76
N LYS A 149 -28.33 17.66 -33.67
CA LYS A 149 -28.84 19.03 -33.72
C LYS A 149 -29.14 19.54 -35.13
N GLY A 150 -28.83 18.76 -36.17
CA GLY A 150 -28.91 19.19 -37.56
C GLY A 150 -27.90 20.28 -37.93
N GLU A 151 -26.84 20.43 -37.14
CA GLU A 151 -25.77 21.39 -37.38
C GLU A 151 -24.73 20.82 -38.37
N TYR A 152 -24.10 21.71 -39.14
CA TYR A 152 -23.04 21.30 -40.06
C TYR A 152 -21.84 20.70 -39.32
N VAL A 153 -21.36 19.57 -39.80
CA VAL A 153 -20.12 18.92 -39.37
C VAL A 153 -19.24 18.63 -40.59
N GLU A 154 -17.97 19.01 -40.51
CA GLU A 154 -17.02 18.75 -41.58
C GLU A 154 -16.73 17.25 -41.71
N LEU A 155 -16.65 16.75 -42.94
CA LEU A 155 -16.38 15.34 -43.23
C LEU A 155 -15.02 14.88 -42.68
N TRP A 156 -14.09 15.82 -42.46
CA TRP A 156 -12.79 15.57 -41.83
C TRP A 156 -12.90 14.87 -40.47
N TYR A 157 -13.94 15.18 -39.67
CA TYR A 157 -14.17 14.57 -38.36
C TYR A 157 -14.53 13.07 -38.40
N PHE A 158 -14.74 12.51 -39.59
CA PHE A 158 -14.97 11.08 -39.82
C PHE A 158 -13.72 10.34 -40.31
N THR A 159 -12.56 11.00 -40.32
CA THR A 159 -11.25 10.38 -40.61
C THR A 159 -10.54 10.01 -39.32
N ASN A 160 -9.62 9.05 -39.33
CA ASN A 160 -8.83 8.68 -38.13
C ASN A 160 -8.13 9.90 -37.51
N SER A 161 -7.55 10.77 -38.34
CA SER A 161 -6.90 12.01 -37.89
C SER A 161 -7.89 13.00 -37.27
N GLY A 162 -9.08 13.15 -37.86
CA GLY A 162 -10.13 13.99 -37.30
C GLY A 162 -10.74 13.44 -36.01
N LEU A 163 -10.78 12.11 -35.84
CA LEU A 163 -11.22 11.47 -34.60
C LEU A 163 -10.24 11.72 -33.46
N ASP A 164 -8.94 11.64 -33.73
CA ASP A 164 -7.92 11.94 -32.71
C ASP A 164 -7.91 13.42 -32.32
N ASP A 165 -8.07 14.35 -33.27
CA ASP A 165 -8.23 15.78 -32.97
C ASP A 165 -9.53 16.07 -32.18
N ALA A 166 -10.62 15.37 -32.50
CA ALA A 166 -11.88 15.51 -31.79
C ALA A 166 -11.83 14.98 -30.35
N LYS A 167 -10.98 13.99 -30.03
CA LYS A 167 -10.76 13.55 -28.64
C LYS A 167 -10.15 14.65 -27.77
N LEU A 168 -9.29 15.48 -28.36
CA LEU A 168 -8.65 16.61 -27.66
C LEU A 168 -9.61 17.78 -27.46
N LYS A 169 -10.61 17.91 -28.33
CA LYS A 169 -11.72 18.85 -28.15
C LYS A 169 -12.71 18.24 -27.16
N ALA A 170 -12.43 18.42 -25.87
CA ALA A 170 -13.41 18.22 -24.81
C ALA A 170 -14.60 19.16 -25.08
N TRP A 171 -15.59 18.66 -25.82
CA TRP A 171 -16.82 19.38 -26.03
C TRP A 171 -17.64 19.23 -24.75
N VAL A 172 -17.61 20.28 -23.95
CA VAL A 172 -18.44 20.39 -22.76
C VAL A 172 -19.81 20.88 -23.21
N ASP A 173 -20.84 20.06 -22.99
CA ASP A 173 -22.20 20.51 -23.22
C ASP A 173 -22.48 21.74 -22.34
N LYS A 174 -23.07 22.77 -22.94
CA LYS A 174 -23.40 24.01 -22.20
C LYS A 174 -24.42 23.73 -21.09
N ASP A 175 -25.22 22.69 -21.30
CA ASP A 175 -26.22 22.23 -20.34
C ASP A 175 -25.71 21.08 -19.44
N ALA A 176 -24.47 20.59 -19.65
CA ALA A 176 -23.89 19.62 -18.73
C ALA A 176 -23.62 20.26 -17.38
N MET A 177 -23.90 19.51 -16.33
CA MET A 177 -23.63 19.87 -14.94
C MET A 177 -22.56 18.92 -14.39
N VAL A 178 -21.56 19.47 -13.72
CA VAL A 178 -20.52 18.71 -13.00
C VAL A 178 -20.72 18.97 -11.51
N MET A 179 -20.55 17.93 -10.68
CA MET A 179 -20.51 18.12 -9.23
C MET A 179 -19.18 18.74 -8.83
N ALA A 180 -19.22 19.93 -8.26
CA ALA A 180 -18.08 20.61 -7.68
C ALA A 180 -18.17 20.61 -6.14
N THR A 181 -17.04 20.39 -5.49
CA THR A 181 -16.91 20.49 -4.03
C THR A 181 -16.57 21.93 -3.66
N LEU A 182 -17.47 22.59 -2.93
CA LEU A 182 -17.27 23.95 -2.44
C LEU A 182 -16.29 23.94 -1.24
N ALA A 183 -15.68 25.09 -0.94
CA ALA A 183 -14.69 25.23 0.14
C ALA A 183 -15.22 24.84 1.54
N GLY A 184 -16.55 24.73 1.71
CA GLY A 184 -17.20 24.27 2.94
C GLY A 184 -17.46 22.76 3.03
N GLY A 185 -17.06 21.98 2.02
CA GLY A 185 -17.30 20.52 1.97
C GLY A 185 -18.65 20.12 1.33
N ASP A 186 -19.54 21.09 1.06
CA ASP A 186 -20.79 20.84 0.36
C ASP A 186 -20.56 20.60 -1.14
N THR A 187 -21.31 19.67 -1.72
CA THR A 187 -21.30 19.40 -3.17
C THR A 187 -22.46 20.13 -3.85
N ALA A 188 -22.16 20.82 -4.95
CA ALA A 188 -23.15 21.51 -5.77
C ALA A 188 -23.01 21.13 -7.25
N TRP A 189 -24.14 21.10 -7.95
CA TRP A 189 -24.16 20.97 -9.41
C TRP A 189 -23.88 22.33 -10.05
N VAL A 190 -22.74 22.44 -10.72
CA VAL A 190 -22.33 23.65 -11.42
C VAL A 190 -22.28 23.34 -12.91
N SER A 191 -22.62 24.32 -13.76
CA SER A 191 -22.49 24.15 -15.20
C SER A 191 -21.04 23.80 -15.54
N ALA A 192 -20.87 22.71 -16.29
CA ALA A 192 -19.59 22.21 -16.74
C ALA A 192 -18.83 23.25 -17.57
N ALA A 193 -19.55 24.14 -18.26
CA ALA A 193 -18.97 25.22 -19.06
C ALA A 193 -18.43 26.39 -18.23
N SER A 194 -18.68 26.41 -16.92
CA SER A 194 -18.21 27.45 -15.98
C SER A 194 -17.00 27.01 -15.15
N THR A 195 -16.46 25.82 -15.41
CA THR A 195 -15.35 25.21 -14.65
C THR A 195 -14.05 25.32 -15.43
#